data_AF-A0A8C4UTN3-F1
#
_entry.id   AF-A0A8C4UTN3-F1
#
_cell.length_a   1.000
_cell.length_b   1.000
_cell.length_c   1.000
_cell.angle_alpha   90.00
_cell.angle_beta   90.00
_cell.angle_gamma   90.00
#
_symmetry.space_group_name_H-M   'P 1'
#
loop_
_entity.id
_entity.type
_entity.pdbx_description
1 polymer ?
#
loop_
_entity_poly.entity_id
_entity_poly.type
_entity_poly.pdbx_seq_one_letter_code
_entity_poly.pdbx_strand_id
1 'polypeptide(L)'
;LPWRCMLCPARPIAPTPGTDQSKAAKGRRRGLARPPTATPALAWAPDDPYTTMADYERSIQDMVRQLRNSSEPGDTKCQVNLRLWRSNRRSLSPWTYSINHDATRIPADIPEARCLCTGCINPFTMQEDRTMASIPIYSRLPVRRLLCQAPGEAGHKPSGKKNCPKKYQMVMETIAVGCTCIF
;
A
#
# COMPACT_ATOMS: atom_id res chain seq x y z
N LEU A 1 -43.76 41.18 39.46
CA LEU A 1 -44.38 40.73 38.20
C LEU A 1 -43.42 39.79 37.46
N PRO A 2 -43.72 38.49 37.35
CA PRO A 2 -43.02 37.56 36.48
C PRO A 2 -43.96 36.99 35.38
N TRP A 3 -43.45 36.77 34.16
CA TRP A 3 -44.07 35.84 33.20
C TRP A 3 -42.93 35.02 32.57
N ARG A 4 -42.60 33.85 33.13
CA ARG A 4 -43.19 32.51 32.95
C ARG A 4 -42.89 31.86 31.60
N CYS A 5 -42.05 30.83 31.71
CA CYS A 5 -41.93 29.69 30.81
C CYS A 5 -43.20 28.81 30.85
N MET A 6 -43.53 28.15 29.73
CA MET A 6 -44.41 26.96 29.66
C MET A 6 -43.68 25.90 28.81
N LEU A 7 -43.21 24.80 29.39
CA LEU A 7 -43.90 23.54 29.75
C LEU A 7 -44.25 22.65 28.54
N CYS A 8 -43.66 21.45 28.52
CA CYS A 8 -44.34 20.20 28.15
C CYS A 8 -43.68 19.02 28.90
N PRO A 9 -44.45 18.19 29.64
CA PRO A 9 -43.92 17.12 30.50
C PRO A 9 -43.99 15.70 29.85
N ALA A 10 -43.69 14.71 30.69
CA ALA A 10 -43.19 13.37 30.46
C ALA A 10 -44.19 12.26 30.01
N ARG A 11 -43.57 11.16 29.52
CA ARG A 11 -43.94 9.71 29.39
C ARG A 11 -44.81 9.11 30.53
N PRO A 12 -45.19 7.80 30.53
CA PRO A 12 -45.51 6.79 29.48
C PRO A 12 -46.83 6.00 29.82
N ILE A 13 -47.16 4.90 29.10
CA ILE A 13 -47.82 3.62 29.56
C ILE A 13 -48.61 2.94 28.39
N ALA A 14 -48.46 1.61 28.24
CA ALA A 14 -49.29 0.67 27.45
C ALA A 14 -50.05 -0.28 28.43
N PRO A 15 -50.86 -1.32 28.07
CA PRO A 15 -51.40 -1.84 26.79
C PRO A 15 -52.90 -2.33 26.86
N THR A 16 -53.36 -3.03 25.80
CA THR A 16 -54.45 -4.06 25.70
C THR A 16 -55.90 -3.63 25.32
N PRO A 17 -56.84 -4.56 24.99
CA PRO A 17 -57.07 -5.06 23.62
C PRO A 17 -58.54 -4.92 23.16
N GLY A 18 -58.79 -4.86 21.85
CA GLY A 18 -60.15 -4.80 21.31
C GLY A 18 -60.29 -5.60 20.02
N THR A 19 -60.90 -6.78 20.12
CA THR A 19 -61.46 -7.58 19.04
C THR A 19 -62.65 -6.88 18.39
N ASP A 20 -62.70 -6.84 17.06
CA ASP A 20 -63.98 -7.05 16.37
C ASP A 20 -63.80 -7.70 14.99
N GLN A 21 -64.75 -8.59 14.70
CA GLN A 21 -64.85 -9.49 13.56
C GLN A 21 -65.49 -8.71 12.39
N SER A 22 -65.16 -8.89 11.10
CA SER A 22 -65.70 -9.98 10.28
C SER A 22 -65.53 -9.62 8.80
N LYS A 23 -65.08 -10.59 8.00
CA LYS A 23 -65.68 -11.09 6.73
C LYS A 23 -64.61 -11.49 5.72
N ALA A 24 -64.52 -12.80 5.56
CA ALA A 24 -63.74 -13.48 4.54
C ALA A 24 -64.29 -13.19 3.14
N ALA A 25 -63.40 -12.86 2.21
CA ALA A 25 -63.58 -13.10 0.78
C ALA A 25 -62.42 -13.97 0.28
N LYS A 26 -62.80 -15.08 -0.33
CA LYS A 26 -61.97 -16.25 -0.67
C LYS A 26 -61.19 -15.96 -1.96
N GLY A 27 -59.90 -15.66 -1.84
CA GLY A 27 -58.98 -15.45 -2.96
C GLY A 27 -57.81 -16.44 -2.95
N ARG A 28 -57.92 -17.51 -3.74
CA ARG A 28 -56.92 -18.57 -3.90
C ARG A 28 -55.71 -18.03 -4.69
N ARG A 29 -54.56 -17.81 -4.06
CA ARG A 29 -53.27 -17.67 -4.77
C ARG A 29 -52.25 -18.65 -4.21
N ARG A 30 -51.68 -19.42 -5.15
CA ARG A 30 -50.71 -20.49 -4.96
C ARG A 30 -49.42 -19.89 -4.36
N GLY A 31 -48.94 -20.48 -3.27
CA GLY A 31 -47.64 -20.16 -2.72
C GLY A 31 -46.54 -20.54 -3.71
N LEU A 32 -45.70 -19.58 -4.08
CA LEU A 32 -44.40 -19.85 -4.67
C LEU A 32 -43.37 -19.69 -3.54
N ALA A 33 -42.67 -20.78 -3.25
CA ALA A 33 -41.64 -20.84 -2.23
C ALA A 33 -40.56 -19.77 -2.49
N ARG A 34 -40.23 -19.01 -1.44
CA ARG A 34 -39.11 -18.07 -1.44
C ARG A 34 -37.81 -18.90 -1.51
N PRO A 35 -36.93 -18.70 -2.50
CA PRO A 35 -35.64 -19.38 -2.50
C PRO A 35 -34.84 -18.93 -1.27
N PRO A 36 -33.99 -19.80 -0.69
CA PRO A 36 -33.16 -19.43 0.45
C PRO A 36 -32.24 -18.30 0.02
N THR A 37 -32.33 -17.19 0.75
CA THR A 37 -31.47 -16.03 0.63
C THR A 37 -30.03 -16.50 0.74
N ALA A 38 -29.30 -16.49 -0.38
CA ALA A 38 -27.87 -16.72 -0.38
C ALA A 38 -27.26 -15.70 0.59
N THR A 39 -26.62 -16.19 1.65
CA THR A 39 -25.68 -15.40 2.44
C THR A 39 -24.73 -14.70 1.47
N PRO A 40 -24.54 -13.38 1.54
CA PRO A 40 -23.43 -12.76 0.84
C PRO A 40 -22.19 -13.26 1.56
N ALA A 41 -21.67 -14.40 1.10
CA ALA A 41 -20.31 -14.77 1.39
C ALA A 41 -19.50 -13.60 0.85
N LEU A 42 -18.85 -12.87 1.76
CA LEU A 42 -17.63 -12.13 1.45
C LEU A 42 -16.58 -13.19 1.06
N ALA A 43 -16.81 -13.86 -0.05
CA ALA A 43 -15.81 -14.62 -0.75
C ALA A 43 -14.87 -13.55 -1.29
N TRP A 44 -13.81 -13.28 -0.54
CA TRP A 44 -12.62 -12.68 -1.10
C TRP A 44 -12.20 -13.63 -2.20
N ALA A 45 -12.58 -13.33 -3.44
CA ALA A 45 -12.11 -14.04 -4.61
C ALA A 45 -10.59 -13.80 -4.65
N PRO A 46 -9.75 -14.80 -4.37
CA PRO A 46 -8.32 -14.67 -4.50
C PRO A 46 -8.02 -15.05 -5.95
N ASP A 47 -8.06 -14.05 -6.83
CA ASP A 47 -7.30 -13.98 -8.07
C ASP A 47 -7.69 -12.66 -8.72
N ASP A 48 -7.09 -11.60 -8.19
CA ASP A 48 -7.14 -10.32 -8.82
C ASP A 48 -5.91 -10.22 -9.77
N PRO A 49 -6.11 -10.23 -11.10
CA PRO A 49 -5.02 -10.07 -12.09
C PRO A 49 -4.55 -8.61 -12.26
N TYR A 50 -4.87 -7.68 -11.34
CA TYR A 50 -4.88 -6.23 -11.61
C TYR A 50 -3.53 -5.52 -11.78
N THR A 51 -2.40 -6.20 -11.87
CA THR A 51 -1.23 -5.54 -12.45
C THR A 51 -0.56 -6.46 -13.46
N THR A 52 -0.76 -6.17 -14.74
CA THR A 52 0.08 -6.79 -15.76
C THR A 52 1.52 -6.34 -15.52
N MET A 53 2.50 -7.16 -15.90
CA MET A 53 3.92 -6.78 -15.79
C MET A 53 4.22 -5.42 -16.44
N ALA A 54 3.47 -5.06 -17.49
CA ALA A 54 3.58 -3.77 -18.16
C ALA A 54 3.07 -2.60 -17.30
N ASP A 55 1.99 -2.79 -16.55
CA ASP A 55 1.45 -1.76 -15.64
C ASP A 55 2.39 -1.52 -14.47
N TYR A 56 2.96 -2.61 -13.94
CA TYR A 56 3.97 -2.56 -12.90
C TYR A 56 5.22 -1.78 -13.37
N GLU A 57 5.77 -2.13 -14.54
CA GLU A 57 6.91 -1.41 -15.13
C GLU A 57 6.61 0.08 -15.35
N ARG A 58 5.40 0.41 -15.84
CA ARG A 58 4.95 1.79 -16.02
C ARG A 58 4.87 2.54 -14.70
N SER A 59 4.33 1.91 -13.66
CA SER A 59 4.23 2.50 -12.31
C SER A 59 5.61 2.84 -11.73
N ILE A 60 6.58 1.94 -11.86
CA ILE A 60 7.96 2.18 -11.41
C ILE A 60 8.62 3.32 -12.20
N GLN A 61 8.46 3.33 -13.52
CA GLN A 61 9.00 4.39 -14.36
C GLN A 61 8.41 5.76 -14.02
N ASP A 62 7.12 5.82 -13.69
CA ASP A 62 6.48 7.05 -13.25
C ASP A 62 7.04 7.52 -11.91
N MET A 63 7.19 6.62 -10.94
CA MET A 63 7.82 6.94 -9.65
C MET A 63 9.26 7.47 -9.85
N VAL A 64 10.06 6.81 -10.68
CA VAL A 64 11.43 7.26 -11.01
C VAL A 64 11.43 8.65 -11.65
N ARG A 65 10.50 8.91 -12.57
CA ARG A 65 10.36 10.22 -13.21
C ARG A 65 10.01 11.31 -12.19
N GLN A 66 9.07 11.04 -11.28
CA GLN A 66 8.71 11.97 -10.21
C GLN A 66 9.90 12.27 -9.29
N LEU A 67 10.68 11.25 -8.92
CA LEU A 67 11.87 11.41 -8.07
C LEU A 67 12.95 12.24 -8.77
N ARG A 68 13.23 11.98 -10.05
CA ARG A 68 14.20 12.76 -10.85
C ARG A 68 13.77 14.20 -11.05
N ASN A 69 12.47 14.45 -11.20
CA ASN A 69 11.93 15.78 -11.41
C ASN A 69 11.67 16.55 -10.11
N SER A 70 11.79 15.89 -8.95
CA SER A 70 11.64 16.58 -7.67
C SER A 70 12.82 17.51 -7.46
N SER A 71 12.54 18.82 -7.39
CA SER A 71 13.50 19.87 -7.06
C SER A 71 13.79 19.97 -5.56
N GLU A 72 13.24 19.05 -4.77
CA GLU A 72 13.53 18.95 -3.35
C GLU A 72 14.99 18.52 -3.19
N PRO A 73 15.81 19.28 -2.45
CA PRO A 73 17.16 18.82 -2.13
C PRO A 73 17.02 17.42 -1.53
N GLY A 74 17.85 16.48 -1.97
CA GLY A 74 17.91 15.14 -1.39
C GLY A 74 18.20 15.27 0.09
N ASP A 75 17.15 15.44 0.90
CA ASP A 75 17.28 15.92 2.26
C ASP A 75 17.80 14.73 3.06
N THR A 76 19.12 14.78 3.28
CA THR A 76 19.96 13.84 4.01
C THR A 76 19.80 13.99 5.51
N LYS A 77 18.99 14.95 5.96
CA LYS A 77 18.83 15.21 7.38
C LYS A 77 17.80 14.27 7.99
N CYS A 78 18.18 13.68 9.12
CA CYS A 78 17.28 12.95 9.99
C CYS A 78 16.28 13.92 10.64
N GLN A 79 15.18 14.21 9.94
CA GLN A 79 14.10 15.09 10.41
C GLN A 79 12.73 14.58 9.96
N VAL A 80 11.74 14.81 10.82
CA VAL A 80 10.33 14.57 10.51
C VAL A 80 9.65 15.89 10.19
N ASN A 81 8.89 15.91 9.11
CA ASN A 81 8.01 17.02 8.78
C ASN A 81 6.55 16.56 8.88
N LEU A 82 5.93 16.87 10.02
CA LEU A 82 4.53 16.51 10.31
C LEU A 82 3.51 17.25 9.44
N ARG A 83 3.91 18.31 8.72
CA ARG A 83 3.03 19.05 7.79
C ARG A 83 2.99 18.40 6.40
N LEU A 84 3.93 17.52 6.08
CA LEU A 84 3.93 16.79 4.82
C LEU A 84 3.04 15.55 4.92
N TRP A 85 2.27 15.29 3.86
CA TRP A 85 1.47 14.08 3.72
C TRP A 85 2.28 12.87 3.24
N ARG A 86 3.53 13.09 2.78
CA ARG A 86 4.41 12.04 2.27
C ARG A 86 4.91 11.15 3.41
N SER A 87 4.59 9.86 3.33
CA SER A 87 4.93 8.86 4.36
C SER A 87 6.42 8.85 4.72
N ASN A 88 7.30 9.00 3.73
CA ASN A 88 8.75 8.92 3.91
C ASN A 88 9.34 10.09 4.74
N ARG A 89 8.62 11.22 4.87
CA ARG A 89 9.03 12.38 5.67
C ARG A 89 8.25 12.52 6.99
N ARG A 90 7.13 11.82 7.12
CA ARG A 90 6.27 11.86 8.31
C ARG A 90 6.49 10.68 9.26
N SER A 91 7.13 9.60 8.78
CA SER A 91 7.52 8.46 9.60
C SER A 91 8.51 8.84 10.71
N LEU A 92 8.44 8.18 11.88
CA LEU A 92 9.46 8.31 12.94
C LEU A 92 10.84 7.80 12.49
N SER A 93 10.87 6.89 11.51
CA SER A 93 12.07 6.43 10.83
C SER A 93 12.05 6.96 9.39
N PRO A 94 12.34 8.25 9.15
CA PRO A 94 12.21 8.85 7.83
C PRO A 94 13.23 8.27 6.84
N TRP A 95 12.87 8.26 5.55
CA TRP A 95 13.72 7.75 4.48
C TRP A 95 13.71 8.64 3.23
N THR A 96 14.78 8.53 2.47
CA THR A 96 14.88 9.06 1.10
C THR A 96 14.88 7.92 0.10
N TYR A 97 14.62 8.20 -1.17
CA TYR A 97 14.75 7.23 -2.25
C TYR A 97 16.04 7.50 -3.02
N SER A 98 16.79 6.44 -3.29
CA SER A 98 17.94 6.43 -4.20
C SER A 98 17.61 5.55 -5.40
N ILE A 99 17.95 6.00 -6.60
CA ILE A 99 17.68 5.24 -7.82
C ILE A 99 18.81 4.22 -8.02
N ASN A 100 18.48 2.94 -7.89
CA ASN A 100 19.36 1.83 -8.26
C ASN A 100 19.22 1.56 -9.76
N HIS A 101 20.28 1.86 -10.51
CA HIS A 101 20.35 1.66 -11.96
C HIS A 101 21.10 0.37 -12.30
N ASP A 102 20.47 -0.52 -13.06
CA ASP A 102 21.07 -1.72 -13.62
C ASP A 102 20.65 -1.91 -15.09
N ALA A 103 21.60 -1.76 -16.02
CA ALA A 103 21.36 -1.89 -17.45
C ALA A 103 21.00 -3.32 -17.90
N THR A 104 21.23 -4.34 -17.06
CA THR A 104 20.93 -5.75 -17.33
C THR A 104 19.55 -6.17 -16.82
N ARG A 105 18.79 -5.25 -16.22
CA ARG A 105 17.50 -5.49 -15.59
C ARG A 105 16.41 -4.62 -16.23
N ILE A 106 15.18 -5.12 -16.27
CA ILE A 106 13.98 -4.34 -16.61
C ILE A 106 12.98 -4.44 -15.45
N PRO A 107 12.51 -3.32 -14.87
CA PRO A 107 12.95 -1.95 -15.16
C PRO A 107 14.40 -1.71 -14.72
N ALA A 108 15.15 -0.91 -15.50
CA ALA A 108 16.57 -0.65 -15.25
C ALA A 108 16.76 0.21 -13.99
N ASP A 109 15.91 1.22 -13.83
CA ASP A 109 15.88 2.11 -12.68
C ASP A 109 14.85 1.63 -11.67
N ILE A 110 15.29 1.33 -10.43
CA ILE A 110 14.40 0.98 -9.32
C ILE A 110 14.66 1.93 -8.14
N PRO A 111 13.63 2.60 -7.60
CA PRO A 111 13.78 3.45 -6.43
C PRO A 111 13.87 2.59 -5.16
N GLU A 112 14.97 2.73 -4.43
CA GLU A 112 15.20 2.03 -3.16
C GLU A 112 15.22 3.01 -1.99
N ALA A 113 14.54 2.65 -0.90
CA ALA A 113 14.53 3.44 0.32
C ALA A 113 15.87 3.37 1.06
N ARG A 114 16.34 4.52 1.56
CA ARG A 114 17.48 4.65 2.46
C ARG A 114 17.06 5.41 3.71
N CYS A 115 17.25 4.81 4.87
CA CYS A 115 16.93 5.43 6.14
C CYS A 115 17.84 6.64 6.36
N LEU A 116 17.26 7.75 6.81
CA LEU A 116 18.00 8.99 7.07
C LEU A 116 18.60 9.01 8.48
N CYS A 117 18.03 8.23 9.38
CA CYS A 117 18.41 8.13 10.78
C CYS A 117 19.02 6.76 11.07
N THR A 118 19.88 6.71 12.07
CA THR A 118 20.34 5.45 12.68
C THR A 118 19.36 5.00 13.77
N GLY A 119 18.90 5.94 14.59
CA GLY A 119 17.82 5.76 15.55
C GLY A 119 16.47 6.20 15.00
N CYS A 120 15.51 6.48 15.86
CA CYS A 120 14.18 6.96 15.46
C CYS A 120 13.92 8.37 15.96
N ILE A 121 13.12 9.14 15.25
CA ILE A 121 12.70 10.46 15.72
C ILE A 121 11.64 10.30 16.79
N ASN A 122 11.89 10.89 17.96
CA ASN A 122 10.92 10.96 19.05
C ASN A 122 9.87 12.04 18.70
N PRO A 123 8.56 11.72 18.72
CA PRO A 123 7.51 12.65 18.29
C PRO A 123 7.30 13.83 19.26
N PHE A 124 7.77 13.73 20.51
CA PHE A 124 7.63 14.79 21.51
C PHE A 124 8.81 15.76 21.49
N THR A 125 10.03 15.24 21.35
CA THR A 125 11.25 16.08 21.34
C THR A 125 11.68 16.49 19.94
N MET A 126 11.18 15.82 18.89
CA MET A 126 11.59 15.96 17.49
C MET A 126 13.09 15.71 17.27
N GLN A 127 13.72 14.93 18.15
CA GLN A 127 15.13 14.55 18.10
C GLN A 127 15.30 13.05 17.85
N GLU A 128 16.45 12.67 17.31
CA GLU A 128 16.82 11.26 17.12
C GLU A 128 17.09 10.61 18.49
N ASP A 129 16.31 9.59 18.80
CA ASP A 129 16.50 8.66 19.89
C ASP A 129 17.24 7.42 19.39
N ARG A 130 18.46 7.21 19.88
CA ARG A 130 19.35 6.10 19.50
C ARG A 130 19.20 4.86 20.38
N THR A 131 18.25 4.87 21.31
CA THR A 131 17.83 3.65 22.03
C THR A 131 16.96 2.74 21.16
N MET A 132 16.43 3.30 20.07
CA MET A 132 15.71 2.59 19.02
C MET A 132 16.54 2.60 17.74
N ALA A 133 16.17 1.77 16.75
CA ALA A 133 16.85 1.69 15.46
C ALA A 133 15.88 1.89 14.29
N SER A 134 16.30 2.71 13.32
CA SER A 134 15.65 2.80 12.01
C SER A 134 16.23 1.74 11.09
N ILE A 135 15.40 0.78 10.66
CA ILE A 135 15.81 -0.31 9.77
C ILE A 135 15.02 -0.28 8.45
N PRO A 136 15.64 -0.64 7.32
CA PRO A 136 14.95 -0.73 6.04
C PRO A 136 13.97 -1.90 6.04
N ILE A 137 12.80 -1.69 5.42
CA ILE A 137 11.78 -2.70 5.16
C ILE A 137 11.91 -3.12 3.70
N TYR A 138 11.90 -4.42 3.45
CA TYR A 138 12.08 -4.99 2.12
C TYR A 138 10.80 -5.61 1.58
N SER A 139 10.61 -5.53 0.27
CA SER A 139 9.56 -6.24 -0.47
C SER A 139 10.14 -6.99 -1.67
N ARG A 140 9.40 -7.98 -2.17
CA ARG A 140 9.78 -8.74 -3.36
C ARG A 140 9.20 -8.12 -4.62
N LEU A 141 10.06 -7.94 -5.61
CA LEU A 141 9.78 -7.17 -6.81
C LEU A 141 10.06 -8.01 -8.07
N PRO A 142 9.08 -8.21 -8.97
CA PRO A 142 9.30 -8.98 -10.19
C PRO A 142 10.09 -8.14 -11.19
N VAL A 143 11.23 -8.67 -11.65
CA VAL A 143 12.08 -8.02 -12.64
C VAL A 143 12.49 -9.00 -13.74
N ARG A 144 12.83 -8.45 -14.91
CA ARG A 144 13.38 -9.23 -16.02
C ARG A 144 14.89 -9.01 -16.06
N ARG A 145 15.68 -10.05 -15.81
CA ARG A 145 17.16 -9.99 -15.88
C ARG A 145 17.73 -10.69 -17.10
N LEU A 146 18.76 -10.08 -17.66
CA LEU A 146 19.60 -10.69 -18.68
C LEU A 146 20.62 -11.62 -18.02
N LEU A 147 20.52 -12.92 -18.26
CA LEU A 147 21.42 -13.91 -17.62
C LEU A 147 22.82 -13.99 -18.27
N CYS A 148 23.00 -13.34 -19.42
CA CYS A 148 24.26 -13.33 -20.16
C CYS A 148 25.04 -12.05 -19.86
N GLN A 149 26.11 -12.15 -19.06
CA GLN A 149 27.07 -11.05 -18.92
C GLN A 149 27.83 -10.85 -20.23
N ALA A 150 27.97 -9.61 -20.69
CA ALA A 150 28.87 -9.29 -21.78
C ALA A 150 30.33 -9.56 -21.32
N PRO A 151 31.20 -10.12 -22.17
CA PRO A 151 32.59 -10.32 -21.81
C PRO A 151 33.32 -8.96 -21.71
N GLY A 152 33.72 -8.58 -20.49
CA GLY A 152 34.62 -7.47 -20.15
C GLY A 152 34.32 -6.98 -18.74
N GLU A 153 35.08 -7.32 -17.70
CA GLU A 153 36.40 -6.72 -17.36
C GLU A 153 37.32 -7.69 -16.57
N ALA A 154 37.64 -8.86 -17.10
CA ALA A 154 38.79 -9.63 -16.62
C ALA A 154 39.55 -10.17 -17.83
N GLY A 155 40.78 -9.67 -18.00
CA GLY A 155 41.63 -9.90 -19.17
C GLY A 155 41.97 -11.37 -19.42
N HIS A 156 41.09 -12.08 -20.12
CA HIS A 156 41.38 -13.35 -20.77
C HIS A 156 40.79 -13.38 -22.19
N LYS A 157 41.62 -13.81 -23.14
CA LYS A 157 41.35 -13.83 -24.58
C LYS A 157 40.05 -14.60 -24.90
N PRO A 158 39.16 -14.12 -25.79
CA PRO A 158 37.90 -14.80 -26.06
C PRO A 158 38.13 -15.97 -27.03
N SER A 159 38.27 -17.18 -26.50
CA SER A 159 38.07 -18.40 -27.30
C SER A 159 36.56 -18.65 -27.46
N GLY A 160 36.05 -18.45 -28.68
CA GLY A 160 34.73 -18.92 -29.08
C GLY A 160 33.59 -17.95 -28.76
N LYS A 161 33.17 -17.21 -29.79
CA LYS A 161 31.96 -16.39 -29.82
C LYS A 161 30.71 -17.31 -29.70
N LYS A 162 30.35 -17.71 -28.49
CA LYS A 162 29.06 -18.34 -28.23
C LYS A 162 28.03 -17.22 -28.21
N ASN A 163 27.16 -17.16 -29.22
CA ASN A 163 25.98 -16.29 -29.21
C ASN A 163 25.19 -16.58 -27.93
N CYS A 164 25.37 -15.77 -26.88
CA CYS A 164 24.54 -15.89 -25.70
C CYS A 164 23.17 -15.30 -26.07
N PRO A 165 22.11 -16.12 -26.16
CA PRO A 165 20.80 -15.60 -26.49
C PRO A 165 20.44 -14.59 -25.39
N LYS A 166 20.10 -13.35 -25.76
CA LYS A 166 19.62 -12.31 -24.84
C LYS A 166 18.23 -12.70 -24.32
N LYS A 167 18.18 -13.72 -23.48
CA LYS A 167 16.96 -14.20 -22.86
C LYS A 167 16.81 -13.51 -21.52
N TYR A 168 15.74 -12.72 -21.41
CA TYR A 168 15.31 -12.18 -20.14
C TYR A 168 14.60 -13.27 -19.36
N GLN A 169 14.98 -13.44 -18.09
CA GLN A 169 14.28 -14.31 -17.16
C GLN A 169 13.58 -13.45 -16.11
N MET A 170 12.35 -13.85 -15.77
CA MET A 170 11.63 -13.29 -14.62
C MET A 170 12.26 -13.78 -13.33
N VAL A 171 12.70 -12.85 -12.48
CA VAL A 171 13.29 -13.13 -11.16
C VAL A 171 12.67 -12.18 -10.15
N MET A 172 12.49 -12.65 -8.91
CA MET A 172 12.07 -11.80 -7.80
C MET A 172 13.29 -11.19 -7.12
N GLU A 173 13.37 -9.87 -7.04
CA GLU A 173 14.43 -9.15 -6.32
C GLU A 173 13.89 -8.53 -5.03
N THR A 174 14.73 -8.49 -4.00
CA THR A 174 14.39 -7.90 -2.72
C THR A 174 14.83 -6.45 -2.70
N ILE A 175 13.88 -5.52 -2.56
CA ILE A 175 14.10 -4.08 -2.67
C ILE A 175 13.60 -3.37 -1.41
N ALA A 176 14.38 -2.41 -0.90
CA ALA A 176 13.98 -1.58 0.23
C ALA A 176 12.86 -0.60 -0.20
N VAL A 177 11.70 -0.68 0.46
CA VAL A 177 10.52 0.13 0.14
C VAL A 177 10.25 1.25 1.14
N GLY A 178 10.86 1.17 2.32
CA GLY A 178 10.75 2.19 3.37
C GLY A 178 11.65 1.85 4.56
N CYS A 179 11.45 2.58 5.66
CA CYS A 179 12.11 2.28 6.92
C CYS A 179 11.09 2.21 8.05
N THR A 180 11.34 1.34 9.03
CA THR A 180 10.56 1.22 10.26
C THR A 180 11.43 1.48 11.48
N CYS A 181 10.79 1.91 12.57
CA CYS A 181 11.41 2.03 13.87
C CYS A 181 11.23 0.73 14.67
N ILE A 182 12.30 0.24 15.29
CA ILE A 182 12.29 -0.91 16.20
C ILE A 182 13.04 -0.57 17.50
N PHE A 183 12.71 -1.27 18.58
CA PHE A 183 13.38 -1.17 19.89
C PHE A 183 14.57 -2.13 19.96
#